data_AF-A0A7W0N740-F1
#
_entry.id   AF-A0A7W0N740-F1
#
_cell.length_a   1.000
_cell.length_b   1.000
_cell.length_c   1.000
_cell.angle_alpha   90.00
_cell.angle_beta   90.00
_cell.angle_gamma   90.00
#
_symmetry.space_group_name_H-M   'P 1'
#
loop_
_entity.id
_entity.type
_entity.pdbx_description
1 polymer ?
#
loop_
_entity_poly.entity_id
_entity_poly.type
_entity_poly.pdbx_seq_one_letter_code
_entity_poly.pdbx_strand_id
1 'polypeptide(L)'
;AKGLIVTIDQYVYTASSTSLDSRMPSWAIAGGREEGKKRLADKQTREKMVKEMKADLKKKNFKDFSFAYVASYRASPEFNGKNIAEITQMAKGKKKLDAQIEQIFEMYEKGGASMVYRVMSEEDVKNILDEPFTMIASDSSVRTFGEGAPHPRGYGNNARVLSEYVRNLKIISLEDAIRKMTSLPAQTFGLRDRGQIREGFAADIVIFDENKVTDKATFEQPHQYAEGFSQIIVNGQKVFDGQKMTGNLSGQPLFGNGFQP
;
A
#
# COMPACT_ATOMS: atom_id res chain seq x y z
N ALA A 1 -11.22 -25.86 -24.85
CA ALA A 1 -10.74 -25.49 -23.51
C ALA A 1 -11.75 -24.53 -22.88
N LYS A 2 -12.15 -24.72 -21.62
CA LYS A 2 -12.92 -23.70 -20.90
C LYS A 2 -11.92 -22.65 -20.40
N GLY A 3 -12.12 -21.38 -20.76
CA GLY A 3 -11.30 -20.28 -20.26
C GLY A 3 -11.41 -20.15 -18.74
N LEU A 4 -10.38 -19.61 -18.10
CA LEU A 4 -10.41 -19.24 -16.68
C LEU A 4 -10.85 -17.79 -16.55
N ILE A 5 -11.69 -17.50 -15.56
CA ILE A 5 -11.98 -16.12 -15.15
C ILE A 5 -10.77 -15.61 -14.38
N VAL A 6 -10.21 -14.48 -14.82
CA VAL A 6 -9.09 -13.80 -14.18
C VAL A 6 -9.53 -12.39 -13.85
N THR A 7 -9.36 -12.00 -12.60
CA THR A 7 -9.50 -10.63 -12.11
C THR A 7 -8.20 -10.19 -11.48
N ILE A 8 -8.00 -8.88 -11.35
CA ILE A 8 -6.83 -8.29 -10.68
C ILE A 8 -7.31 -7.23 -9.69
N ASP A 9 -6.44 -6.81 -8.78
CA ASP A 9 -6.69 -5.73 -7.85
C ASP A 9 -5.59 -4.66 -7.87
N GLN A 10 -5.96 -3.43 -7.54
CA GLN A 10 -5.06 -2.28 -7.60
C GLN A 10 -5.41 -1.20 -6.56
N TYR A 11 -4.38 -0.56 -6.00
CA TYR A 11 -4.47 0.76 -5.33
C TYR A 11 -4.01 1.87 -6.30
N VAL A 12 -4.55 3.08 -6.14
CA VAL A 12 -4.37 4.17 -7.11
C VAL A 12 -3.34 5.22 -6.68
N TYR A 13 -2.12 4.75 -6.38
CA TYR A 13 -0.98 5.60 -6.04
C TYR A 13 0.30 5.15 -6.77
N THR A 14 1.23 6.09 -6.96
CA THR A 14 2.46 5.91 -7.76
C THR A 14 3.69 5.45 -6.96
N ALA A 15 3.47 4.89 -5.78
CA ALA A 15 4.54 4.27 -5.00
C ALA A 15 4.13 2.88 -4.54
N SER A 16 5.11 2.00 -4.39
CA SER A 16 4.91 0.69 -3.77
C SER A 16 5.31 0.73 -2.30
N SER A 17 4.90 -0.26 -1.51
CA SER A 17 5.37 -0.43 -0.14
C SER A 17 5.74 -1.88 0.12
N THR A 18 6.92 -2.10 0.71
CA THR A 18 7.41 -3.42 1.14
C THR A 18 8.56 -3.25 2.15
N SER A 19 9.26 -4.31 2.52
CA SER A 19 10.39 -4.25 3.45
C SER A 19 11.66 -3.65 2.81
N LEU A 20 12.55 -3.13 3.66
CA LEU A 20 13.91 -2.73 3.30
C LEU A 20 14.70 -3.92 2.72
N ASP A 21 14.45 -5.11 3.25
CA ASP A 21 15.07 -6.38 2.90
C ASP A 21 14.95 -6.65 1.38
N SER A 22 13.89 -6.16 0.72
CA SER A 22 13.71 -6.26 -0.75
C SER A 22 14.77 -5.54 -1.59
N ARG A 23 15.62 -4.70 -0.98
CA ARG A 23 16.78 -4.06 -1.65
C ARG A 23 18.03 -4.94 -1.62
N MET A 24 18.02 -6.03 -0.87
CA MET A 24 19.13 -6.98 -0.79
C MET A 24 18.94 -8.10 -1.81
N PRO A 25 20.02 -8.75 -2.28
CA PRO A 25 19.91 -9.93 -3.12
C PRO A 25 19.07 -11.02 -2.45
N SER A 26 18.18 -11.68 -3.19
CA SER A 26 17.25 -12.69 -2.64
C SER A 26 17.97 -13.84 -1.92
N TRP A 27 19.12 -14.28 -2.44
CA TRP A 27 19.95 -15.30 -1.81
C TRP A 27 20.54 -14.86 -0.47
N ALA A 28 20.75 -13.55 -0.27
CA ALA A 28 21.32 -13.03 0.96
C ALA A 28 20.31 -13.11 2.12
N ILE A 29 19.03 -12.91 1.84
CA ILE A 29 17.94 -12.94 2.83
C ILE A 29 17.21 -14.30 2.91
N ALA A 30 17.62 -15.28 2.11
CA ALA A 30 17.03 -16.61 2.10
C ALA A 30 17.24 -17.32 3.46
N GLY A 31 16.20 -18.01 3.95
CA GLY A 31 16.23 -18.63 5.28
C GLY A 31 15.97 -17.65 6.43
N GLY A 32 15.55 -16.42 6.12
CA GLY A 32 15.14 -15.43 7.11
C GLY A 32 16.29 -14.58 7.64
N ARG A 33 15.95 -13.70 8.58
CA ARG A 33 16.82 -12.57 8.98
C ARG A 33 18.12 -13.01 9.64
N GLU A 34 18.06 -14.03 10.50
CA GLU A 34 19.24 -14.51 11.22
C GLU A 34 20.28 -15.11 10.28
N GLU A 35 19.87 -15.90 9.29
CA GLU A 35 20.78 -16.39 8.25
C GLU A 35 21.32 -15.25 7.37
N GLY A 36 20.48 -14.27 7.06
CA GLY A 36 20.95 -13.09 6.32
C GLY A 36 21.96 -12.24 7.10
N LYS A 37 21.85 -12.14 8.42
CA LYS A 37 22.86 -11.49 9.26
C LYS A 37 24.19 -12.26 9.25
N LYS A 38 24.15 -13.60 9.33
CA LYS A 38 25.36 -14.42 9.22
C LYS A 38 26.07 -14.21 7.88
N ARG A 39 25.32 -14.19 6.78
CA ARG A 39 25.84 -13.89 5.43
C ARG A 39 26.40 -12.48 5.33
N LEU A 40 25.74 -11.51 5.93
CA LEU A 40 26.20 -10.12 5.94
C LEU A 40 27.49 -9.93 6.75
N ALA A 41 27.69 -10.71 7.82
CA ALA A 41 28.90 -10.69 8.63
C ALA A 41 30.12 -11.31 7.89
N ASP A 42 29.90 -12.21 6.91
CA ASP A 42 30.96 -12.74 6.08
C ASP A 42 31.46 -11.71 5.05
N LYS A 43 32.77 -11.45 5.04
CA LYS A 43 33.38 -10.40 4.22
C LYS A 43 33.15 -10.62 2.72
N GLN A 44 33.37 -11.84 2.23
CA GLN A 44 33.24 -12.17 0.81
C GLN A 44 31.79 -12.03 0.35
N THR A 45 30.87 -12.48 1.18
CA THR A 45 29.44 -12.42 0.94
C THR A 45 28.93 -10.98 0.95
N ARG A 46 29.38 -10.16 1.91
CA ARG A 46 29.07 -8.72 1.98
C ARG A 46 29.57 -7.96 0.75
N GLU A 47 30.81 -8.18 0.32
CA GLU A 47 31.36 -7.57 -0.91
C GLU A 47 30.55 -7.95 -2.16
N LYS A 48 30.13 -9.22 -2.25
CA LYS A 48 29.23 -9.70 -3.31
C LYS A 48 27.88 -8.97 -3.27
N MET A 49 27.29 -8.81 -2.09
CA MET A 49 26.02 -8.09 -1.92
C MET A 49 26.12 -6.63 -2.37
N VAL A 50 27.18 -5.92 -1.97
CA VAL A 50 27.43 -4.53 -2.41
C VAL A 50 27.49 -4.44 -3.94
N LYS A 51 28.24 -5.36 -4.58
CA LYS A 51 28.37 -5.41 -6.04
C LYS A 51 27.02 -5.64 -6.73
N GLU A 52 26.23 -6.59 -6.26
CA GLU A 52 24.92 -6.91 -6.84
C GLU A 52 23.90 -5.80 -6.63
N MET A 53 23.87 -5.16 -5.45
CA MET A 53 23.00 -4.01 -5.18
C MET A 53 23.31 -2.83 -6.12
N LYS A 54 24.60 -2.52 -6.35
CA LYS A 54 25.00 -1.51 -7.34
C LYS A 54 24.59 -1.88 -8.77
N ALA A 55 24.75 -3.15 -9.14
CA ALA A 55 24.37 -3.63 -10.46
C ALA A 55 22.85 -3.55 -10.69
N ASP A 56 22.05 -3.88 -9.68
CA ASP A 56 20.58 -3.78 -9.75
C ASP A 56 20.11 -2.33 -9.91
N LEU A 57 20.68 -1.38 -9.15
CA LEU A 57 20.41 0.05 -9.33
C LEU A 57 20.72 0.51 -10.75
N LYS A 58 21.89 0.14 -11.28
CA LYS A 58 22.29 0.48 -12.65
C LYS A 58 21.32 -0.11 -13.68
N LYS A 59 20.92 -1.38 -13.51
CA LYS A 59 19.97 -2.06 -14.40
C LYS A 59 18.61 -1.35 -14.42
N LYS A 60 18.16 -0.84 -13.27
CA LYS A 60 16.89 -0.11 -13.10
C LYS A 60 17.02 1.40 -13.33
N ASN A 61 18.19 1.87 -13.77
CA ASN A 61 18.49 3.28 -14.03
C ASN A 61 18.31 4.21 -12.80
N PHE A 62 18.55 3.69 -11.59
CA PHE A 62 18.60 4.50 -10.37
C PHE A 62 20.04 4.95 -10.09
N LYS A 63 20.21 6.23 -9.73
CA LYS A 63 21.52 6.78 -9.33
C LYS A 63 21.92 6.34 -7.93
N ASP A 64 20.96 6.29 -7.01
CA ASP A 64 21.12 5.92 -5.61
C ASP A 64 19.78 5.52 -4.97
N PHE A 65 19.70 5.40 -3.65
CA PHE A 65 18.49 5.01 -2.91
C PHE A 65 17.61 6.18 -2.46
N SER A 66 17.69 7.35 -3.11
CA SER A 66 16.79 8.49 -2.82
C SER A 66 15.31 8.21 -3.08
N PHE A 67 14.98 7.18 -3.88
CA PHE A 67 13.61 6.73 -4.12
C PHE A 67 13.01 5.88 -2.98
N ALA A 68 13.82 5.44 -2.01
CA ALA A 68 13.44 4.50 -0.95
C ALA A 68 13.24 5.23 0.39
N TYR A 69 11.99 5.45 0.76
CA TYR A 69 11.58 6.17 1.97
C TYR A 69 11.22 5.21 3.10
N VAL A 70 11.63 5.51 4.33
CA VAL A 70 11.27 4.73 5.51
C VAL A 70 9.84 5.07 5.93
N ALA A 71 8.96 4.08 5.92
CA ALA A 71 7.60 4.20 6.45
C ALA A 71 7.56 3.97 7.96
N SER A 72 8.28 2.97 8.45
CA SER A 72 8.42 2.71 9.88
C SER A 72 9.70 1.95 10.17
N TYR A 73 10.48 2.44 11.13
CA TYR A 73 11.69 1.81 11.61
C TYR A 73 11.80 1.94 13.14
N ARG A 74 11.69 0.81 13.82
CA ARG A 74 11.61 0.76 15.29
C ARG A 74 12.89 1.22 15.99
N ALA A 75 14.06 0.89 15.43
CA ALA A 75 15.32 1.16 16.10
C ALA A 75 15.74 2.64 16.05
N SER A 76 15.23 3.41 15.07
CA SER A 76 15.44 4.86 14.95
C SER A 76 14.20 5.52 14.33
N PRO A 77 13.14 5.81 15.11
CA PRO A 77 11.90 6.41 14.61
C PRO A 77 12.09 7.76 13.91
N GLU A 78 13.17 8.49 14.22
CA GLU A 78 13.56 9.75 13.58
C GLU A 78 13.89 9.62 12.08
N PHE A 79 14.07 8.38 11.58
CA PHE A 79 14.27 8.10 10.17
C PHE A 79 12.95 8.01 9.39
N ASN A 80 11.81 7.88 10.06
CA ASN A 80 10.51 7.78 9.40
C ASN A 80 10.23 9.04 8.56
N GLY A 81 9.74 8.82 7.34
CA GLY A 81 9.47 9.87 6.35
C GLY A 81 10.69 10.33 5.55
N LYS A 82 11.89 9.81 5.84
CA LYS A 82 13.14 10.16 5.13
C LYS A 82 13.56 9.06 4.18
N ASN A 83 14.24 9.43 3.10
CA ASN A 83 14.86 8.46 2.21
C ASN A 83 16.25 8.03 2.68
N ILE A 84 16.75 6.91 2.16
CA ILE A 84 18.05 6.35 2.56
C ILE A 84 19.20 7.35 2.36
N ALA A 85 19.18 8.19 1.32
CA ALA A 85 20.22 9.20 1.09
C ALA A 85 20.23 10.30 2.16
N GLU A 86 19.05 10.76 2.58
CA GLU A 86 18.88 11.72 3.68
C GLU A 86 19.30 11.12 5.02
N ILE A 87 18.88 9.89 5.31
CA ILE A 87 19.26 9.16 6.52
C ILE A 87 20.77 8.99 6.59
N THR A 88 21.41 8.59 5.49
CA THR A 88 22.87 8.43 5.43
C THR A 88 23.58 9.76 5.68
N GLN A 89 23.05 10.88 5.15
CA GLN A 89 23.60 12.20 5.40
C GLN A 89 23.48 12.57 6.88
N MET A 90 22.32 12.33 7.50
CA MET A 90 22.07 12.65 8.90
C MET A 90 22.92 11.80 9.85
N ALA A 91 22.98 10.50 9.62
CA ALA A 91 23.66 9.55 10.51
C ALA A 91 25.18 9.54 10.33
N LYS A 92 25.70 9.82 9.11
CA LYS A 92 27.11 9.61 8.76
C LYS A 92 27.81 10.81 8.13
N GLY A 93 27.09 11.91 7.89
CA GLY A 93 27.64 13.05 7.16
C GLY A 93 27.97 12.76 5.68
N LYS A 94 27.44 11.66 5.11
CA LYS A 94 27.80 11.15 3.77
C LYS A 94 26.54 10.91 2.93
N LYS A 95 26.64 11.09 1.61
CA LYS A 95 25.56 10.75 0.65
C LYS A 95 25.96 9.74 -0.43
N LYS A 96 27.21 9.31 -0.47
CA LYS A 96 27.70 8.42 -1.55
C LYS A 96 27.01 7.06 -1.48
N LEU A 97 26.82 6.44 -2.65
CA LEU A 97 26.13 5.15 -2.80
C LEU A 97 26.68 4.06 -1.87
N ASP A 98 28.00 3.96 -1.71
CA ASP A 98 28.61 3.00 -0.77
C ASP A 98 28.13 3.22 0.67
N ALA A 99 28.09 4.48 1.13
CA ALA A 99 27.61 4.79 2.47
C ALA A 99 26.10 4.50 2.62
N GLN A 100 25.31 4.67 1.55
CA GLN A 100 23.89 4.32 1.55
C GLN A 100 23.68 2.80 1.66
N ILE A 101 24.47 2.00 0.95
CA ILE A 101 24.43 0.52 1.06
C ILE A 101 24.79 0.09 2.48
N GLU A 102 25.82 0.70 3.08
CA GLU A 102 26.17 0.42 4.47
C GLU A 102 25.06 0.83 5.45
N GLN A 103 24.39 1.94 5.19
CA GLN A 103 23.24 2.37 5.99
C GLN A 103 22.09 1.35 5.92
N ILE A 104 21.84 0.77 4.73
CA ILE A 104 20.84 -0.29 4.54
C ILE A 104 21.21 -1.53 5.35
N PHE A 105 22.47 -1.96 5.32
CA PHE A 105 22.96 -3.10 6.09
C PHE A 105 22.77 -2.91 7.60
N GLU A 106 23.16 -1.75 8.14
CA GLU A 106 22.97 -1.44 9.56
C GLU A 106 21.49 -1.43 9.98
N MET A 107 20.61 -0.89 9.12
CA MET A 107 19.17 -0.91 9.38
C MET A 107 18.61 -2.33 9.34
N TYR A 108 19.07 -3.15 8.38
CA TYR A 108 18.69 -4.54 8.27
C TYR A 108 19.08 -5.36 9.51
N GLU A 109 20.32 -5.22 10.00
CA GLU A 109 20.80 -5.88 11.22
C GLU A 109 19.98 -5.51 12.47
N LYS A 110 19.51 -4.27 12.53
CA LYS A 110 18.68 -3.73 13.62
C LYS A 110 17.17 -3.99 13.45
N GLY A 111 16.79 -4.96 12.61
CA GLY A 111 15.41 -5.40 12.47
C GLY A 111 14.69 -4.89 11.21
N GLY A 112 15.42 -4.30 10.26
CA GLY A 112 14.87 -3.83 9.00
C GLY A 112 13.84 -2.71 9.18
N ALA A 113 13.27 -2.26 8.06
CA ALA A 113 12.27 -1.21 8.06
C ALA A 113 11.14 -1.53 7.08
N SER A 114 9.95 -1.00 7.35
CA SER A 114 8.91 -0.87 6.33
C SER A 114 9.23 0.34 5.46
N MET A 115 9.05 0.20 4.15
CA MET A 115 9.50 1.18 3.17
C MET A 115 8.36 1.58 2.21
N VAL A 116 8.49 2.77 1.64
CA VAL A 116 7.75 3.27 0.47
C VAL A 116 8.75 3.55 -0.65
N TYR A 117 8.52 2.98 -1.82
CA TYR A 117 9.39 3.14 -2.99
C TYR A 117 8.65 3.92 -4.08
N ARG A 118 9.13 5.14 -4.37
CA ARG A 118 8.55 6.03 -5.40
C ARG A 118 9.07 5.64 -6.79
N VAL A 119 8.49 4.59 -7.36
CA VAL A 119 9.02 3.92 -8.57
C VAL A 119 7.95 3.55 -9.61
N MET A 120 6.69 3.87 -9.38
CA MET A 120 5.59 3.48 -10.29
C MET A 120 5.17 4.65 -11.18
N SER A 121 4.62 4.33 -12.35
CA SER A 121 4.10 5.31 -13.31
C SER A 121 2.61 5.57 -13.08
N GLU A 122 2.22 6.84 -13.13
CA GLU A 122 0.79 7.23 -13.14
C GLU A 122 0.07 6.66 -14.38
N GLU A 123 0.77 6.56 -15.51
CA GLU A 123 0.21 6.03 -16.75
C GLU A 123 -0.12 4.53 -16.62
N ASP A 124 0.78 3.75 -16.01
CA ASP A 124 0.51 2.34 -15.74
C ASP A 124 -0.66 2.18 -14.75
N VAL A 125 -0.76 3.09 -13.77
CA VAL A 125 -1.89 3.08 -12.82
C VAL A 125 -3.21 3.29 -13.56
N LYS A 126 -3.29 4.29 -14.44
CA LYS A 126 -4.48 4.58 -15.25
C LYS A 126 -4.85 3.43 -16.18
N ASN A 127 -3.87 2.88 -16.90
CA ASN A 127 -4.10 1.79 -17.85
C ASN A 127 -4.65 0.54 -17.16
N ILE A 128 -4.10 0.17 -16.01
CA ILE A 128 -4.60 -0.97 -15.23
C ILE A 128 -5.98 -0.65 -14.63
N LEU A 129 -6.22 0.58 -14.19
CA LEU A 129 -7.49 0.98 -13.60
C LEU A 129 -8.65 0.88 -14.60
N ASP A 130 -8.42 1.24 -15.87
CA ASP A 130 -9.42 1.24 -16.95
C ASP A 130 -9.88 -0.17 -17.35
N GLU A 131 -9.07 -1.21 -17.09
CA GLU A 131 -9.42 -2.58 -17.44
C GLU A 131 -10.67 -3.08 -16.69
N PRO A 132 -11.67 -3.68 -17.35
CA PRO A 132 -12.98 -3.97 -16.75
C PRO A 132 -12.94 -5.01 -15.61
N PHE A 133 -11.85 -5.79 -15.52
CA PHE A 133 -11.65 -6.84 -14.51
C PHE A 133 -10.77 -6.39 -13.33
N THR A 134 -10.37 -5.11 -13.26
CA THR A 134 -9.61 -4.53 -12.15
C THR A 134 -10.52 -4.13 -11.00
N MET A 135 -10.34 -4.75 -9.83
CA MET A 135 -10.92 -4.39 -8.55
C MET A 135 -10.06 -3.33 -7.84
N ILE A 136 -10.67 -2.58 -6.93
CA ILE A 136 -9.94 -1.64 -6.07
C ILE A 136 -9.59 -2.31 -4.75
N ALA A 137 -8.31 -2.32 -4.41
CA ALA A 137 -7.80 -2.81 -3.12
C ALA A 137 -6.70 -1.88 -2.62
N SER A 138 -6.79 -1.42 -1.37
CA SER A 138 -5.85 -0.43 -0.83
C SER A 138 -4.44 -0.97 -0.60
N ASP A 139 -4.27 -2.30 -0.50
CA ASP A 139 -3.00 -2.96 -0.15
C ASP A 139 -2.36 -2.36 1.13
N SER A 140 -3.17 -1.87 2.07
CA SER A 140 -2.66 -1.32 3.32
C SER A 140 -2.66 -2.36 4.43
N SER A 141 -1.58 -2.39 5.23
CA SER A 141 -1.65 -2.98 6.56
C SER A 141 -2.56 -2.14 7.47
N VAL A 142 -2.93 -2.69 8.63
CA VAL A 142 -3.55 -1.92 9.72
C VAL A 142 -2.65 -0.73 10.07
N ARG A 143 -3.26 0.45 10.26
CA ARG A 143 -2.57 1.72 10.56
C ARG A 143 -3.01 2.24 11.92
N THR A 144 -2.04 2.63 12.73
CA THR A 144 -2.27 3.47 13.92
C THR A 144 -2.15 4.93 13.51
N PHE A 145 -3.12 5.76 13.89
CA PHE A 145 -3.08 7.18 13.57
C PHE A 145 -1.88 7.86 14.26
N GLY A 146 -1.10 8.63 13.49
CA GLY A 146 0.08 9.35 14.00
C GLY A 146 1.35 8.51 14.15
N GLU A 147 1.31 7.20 13.84
CA GLU A 147 2.50 6.36 13.92
C GLU A 147 3.21 6.18 12.57
N GLY A 148 4.48 6.59 12.54
CA GLY A 148 5.35 6.44 11.38
C GLY A 148 5.03 7.41 10.25
N ALA A 149 5.39 7.01 9.03
CA ALA A 149 5.10 7.70 7.77
C ALA A 149 4.59 6.69 6.72
N PRO A 150 3.47 6.01 6.99
CA PRO A 150 2.97 4.94 6.12
C PRO A 150 2.58 5.44 4.74
N HIS A 151 2.40 4.51 3.81
CA HIS A 151 1.85 4.84 2.50
C HIS A 151 0.42 5.42 2.63
N PRO A 152 0.08 6.55 1.97
CA PRO A 152 -1.24 7.20 2.06
C PRO A 152 -2.43 6.35 1.58
N ARG A 153 -2.18 5.23 0.88
CA ARG A 153 -3.20 4.31 0.38
C ARG A 153 -4.07 3.72 1.50
N GLY A 154 -3.55 3.64 2.72
CA GLY A 154 -4.32 3.20 3.88
C GLY A 154 -5.41 4.17 4.35
N TYR A 155 -5.33 5.44 3.96
CA TYR A 155 -6.28 6.48 4.37
C TYR A 155 -7.17 6.98 3.22
N GLY A 156 -6.62 7.05 2.01
CA GLY A 156 -7.25 7.79 0.91
C GLY A 156 -7.72 6.97 -0.29
N ASN A 157 -7.34 5.69 -0.42
CA ASN A 157 -7.41 4.98 -1.71
C ASN A 157 -8.76 5.07 -2.42
N ASN A 158 -9.86 4.69 -1.78
CA ASN A 158 -11.17 4.66 -2.43
C ASN A 158 -11.70 6.08 -2.68
N ALA A 159 -11.41 7.03 -1.78
CA ALA A 159 -11.75 8.43 -2.00
C ALA A 159 -10.98 9.03 -3.18
N ARG A 160 -9.71 8.64 -3.35
CA ARG A 160 -8.86 9.02 -4.47
C ARG A 160 -9.36 8.49 -5.81
N VAL A 161 -9.87 7.25 -5.85
CA VAL A 161 -10.53 6.72 -7.05
C VAL A 161 -11.68 7.65 -7.47
N LEU A 162 -12.54 8.01 -6.53
CA LEU A 162 -13.72 8.84 -6.78
C LEU A 162 -13.36 10.31 -7.11
N SER A 163 -12.37 10.88 -6.43
CA SER A 163 -11.97 12.27 -6.65
C SER A 163 -11.12 12.44 -7.90
N GLU A 164 -10.02 11.71 -7.97
CA GLU A 164 -8.99 11.94 -8.98
C GLU A 164 -9.32 11.19 -10.27
N TYR A 165 -9.62 9.89 -10.18
CA TYR A 165 -9.75 9.06 -11.39
C TYR A 165 -11.13 9.11 -12.03
N VAL A 166 -12.19 9.35 -11.25
CA VAL A 166 -13.56 9.56 -11.77
C VAL A 166 -13.78 11.04 -12.09
N ARG A 167 -13.72 11.93 -11.08
CA ARG A 167 -14.16 13.33 -11.26
C ARG A 167 -13.14 14.19 -12.01
N ASN A 168 -11.85 14.13 -11.66
CA ASN A 168 -10.85 15.04 -12.23
C ASN A 168 -10.30 14.54 -13.59
N LEU A 169 -9.79 13.31 -13.62
CA LEU A 169 -9.10 12.72 -14.77
C LEU A 169 -10.06 12.00 -15.74
N LYS A 170 -11.25 11.60 -15.26
CA LYS A 170 -12.28 10.92 -16.06
C LYS A 170 -11.77 9.67 -16.78
N ILE A 171 -10.95 8.88 -16.09
CA ILE A 171 -10.43 7.61 -16.59
C ILE A 171 -11.54 6.56 -16.62
N ILE A 172 -12.34 6.49 -15.54
CA ILE A 172 -13.49 5.58 -15.42
C ILE A 172 -14.74 6.35 -14.99
N SER A 173 -15.93 5.81 -15.28
CA SER A 173 -17.19 6.40 -14.82
C SER A 173 -17.41 6.19 -13.32
N LEU A 174 -18.33 6.95 -12.72
CA LEU A 174 -18.71 6.76 -11.32
C LEU A 174 -19.29 5.36 -11.08
N GLU A 175 -20.19 4.91 -11.95
CA GLU A 175 -20.84 3.60 -11.85
C GLU A 175 -19.83 2.47 -11.95
N ASP A 176 -18.85 2.58 -12.85
CA ASP A 176 -17.81 1.59 -12.99
C ASP A 176 -16.86 1.58 -11.78
N ALA A 177 -16.47 2.76 -11.26
CA ALA A 177 -15.71 2.85 -10.01
C ALA A 177 -16.44 2.20 -8.83
N ILE A 178 -17.75 2.45 -8.69
CA ILE A 178 -18.59 1.80 -7.67
C ILE A 178 -18.61 0.29 -7.88
N ARG A 179 -18.82 -0.19 -9.11
CA ARG A 179 -18.78 -1.63 -9.46
C ARG A 179 -17.47 -2.28 -9.06
N LYS A 180 -16.33 -1.65 -9.39
CA LYS A 180 -14.96 -2.11 -9.07
C LYS A 180 -14.65 -2.15 -7.56
N MET A 181 -15.38 -1.38 -6.75
CA MET A 181 -15.28 -1.36 -5.29
C MET A 181 -16.34 -2.22 -4.57
N THR A 182 -17.37 -2.72 -5.27
CA THR A 182 -18.54 -3.37 -4.64
C THR A 182 -18.87 -4.72 -5.28
N SER A 183 -19.62 -4.73 -6.38
CA SER A 183 -20.16 -5.96 -6.98
C SER A 183 -19.07 -6.82 -7.63
N LEU A 184 -18.03 -6.24 -8.23
CA LEU A 184 -16.93 -6.99 -8.83
C LEU A 184 -16.15 -7.81 -7.77
N PRO A 185 -15.67 -7.23 -6.65
CA PRO A 185 -15.07 -8.03 -5.58
C PRO A 185 -16.06 -8.99 -4.93
N ALA A 186 -17.32 -8.61 -4.69
CA ALA A 186 -18.32 -9.53 -4.15
C ALA A 186 -18.50 -10.79 -5.01
N GLN A 187 -18.59 -10.62 -6.34
CA GLN A 187 -18.67 -11.74 -7.28
C GLN A 187 -17.38 -12.57 -7.31
N THR A 188 -16.23 -11.90 -7.34
CA THR A 188 -14.91 -12.57 -7.38
C THR A 188 -14.69 -13.47 -6.16
N PHE A 189 -15.07 -13.00 -4.97
CA PHE A 189 -14.92 -13.75 -3.72
C PHE A 189 -16.14 -14.61 -3.34
N GLY A 190 -17.19 -14.61 -4.18
CA GLY A 190 -18.38 -15.45 -3.97
C GLY A 190 -19.28 -14.98 -2.82
N LEU A 191 -19.29 -13.69 -2.49
CA LEU A 191 -20.17 -13.08 -1.49
C LEU A 191 -21.57 -12.89 -2.10
N ARG A 192 -22.50 -13.78 -1.74
CA ARG A 192 -23.80 -13.91 -2.45
C ARG A 192 -24.86 -12.89 -2.05
N ASP A 193 -24.68 -12.21 -0.93
CA ASP A 193 -25.63 -11.30 -0.29
C ASP A 193 -25.05 -9.89 -0.07
N ARG A 194 -23.96 -9.52 -0.79
CA ARG A 194 -23.24 -8.25 -0.63
C ARG A 194 -22.82 -7.63 -1.96
N GLY A 195 -22.37 -6.37 -1.90
CA GLY A 195 -21.79 -5.65 -3.03
C GLY A 195 -22.81 -5.03 -4.00
N GLN A 196 -24.11 -5.11 -3.71
CA GLN A 196 -25.17 -4.48 -4.49
C GLN A 196 -26.27 -3.95 -3.57
N ILE A 197 -26.94 -2.87 -3.96
CA ILE A 197 -28.14 -2.38 -3.28
C ILE A 197 -29.35 -3.16 -3.82
N ARG A 198 -29.78 -4.18 -3.07
CA ARG A 198 -30.87 -5.08 -3.46
C ARG A 198 -31.61 -5.60 -2.23
N GLU A 199 -32.91 -5.82 -2.36
CA GLU A 199 -33.69 -6.48 -1.31
C GLU A 199 -33.10 -7.86 -0.97
N GLY A 200 -33.01 -8.17 0.32
CA GLY A 200 -32.42 -9.40 0.84
C GLY A 200 -30.89 -9.39 0.97
N PHE A 201 -30.19 -8.34 0.53
CA PHE A 201 -28.75 -8.19 0.73
C PHE A 201 -28.44 -7.50 2.07
N ALA A 202 -27.23 -7.71 2.58
CA ALA A 202 -26.76 -7.00 3.75
C ALA A 202 -26.77 -5.47 3.51
N ALA A 203 -27.23 -4.72 4.51
CA ALA A 203 -27.23 -3.26 4.47
C ALA A 203 -25.83 -2.69 4.74
N ASP A 204 -24.90 -2.96 3.82
CA ASP A 204 -23.57 -2.35 3.75
C ASP A 204 -23.62 -1.17 2.78
N ILE A 205 -23.70 0.05 3.32
CA ILE A 205 -24.02 1.26 2.55
C ILE A 205 -23.03 2.36 2.90
N VAL A 206 -22.50 3.01 1.87
CA VAL A 206 -21.69 4.22 1.99
C VAL A 206 -22.47 5.36 1.33
N ILE A 207 -22.67 6.45 2.06
CA ILE A 207 -23.29 7.67 1.56
C ILE A 207 -22.20 8.74 1.47
N PHE A 208 -22.01 9.31 0.29
CA PHE A 208 -20.99 10.32 0.04
C PHE A 208 -21.50 11.37 -0.96
N ASP A 209 -20.87 12.54 -0.95
CA ASP A 209 -21.10 13.61 -1.91
C ASP A 209 -20.05 13.50 -3.02
N GLU A 210 -20.49 13.15 -4.23
CA GLU A 210 -19.61 12.98 -5.40
C GLU A 210 -18.79 14.22 -5.74
N ASN A 211 -19.26 15.41 -5.36
CA ASN A 211 -18.58 16.69 -5.63
C ASN A 211 -17.58 17.05 -4.53
N LYS A 212 -17.64 16.40 -3.36
CA LYS A 212 -16.78 16.71 -2.20
C LYS A 212 -15.84 15.58 -1.81
N VAL A 213 -16.13 14.34 -2.20
CA VAL A 213 -15.28 13.20 -1.85
C VAL A 213 -13.85 13.42 -2.32
N THR A 214 -12.88 13.25 -1.42
CA THR A 214 -11.46 13.44 -1.71
C THR A 214 -10.57 12.72 -0.70
N ASP A 215 -9.41 12.23 -1.16
CA ASP A 215 -8.31 11.89 -0.29
C ASP A 215 -7.56 13.14 0.18
N LYS A 216 -7.08 13.10 1.42
CA LYS A 216 -6.26 14.16 2.03
C LYS A 216 -4.84 13.69 2.34
N ALA A 217 -4.65 12.37 2.44
CA ALA A 217 -3.39 11.75 2.78
C ALA A 217 -2.39 11.88 1.63
N THR A 218 -1.22 12.45 1.92
CA THR A 218 -0.09 12.54 0.99
C THR A 218 1.07 11.68 1.48
N PHE A 219 2.14 11.55 0.70
CA PHE A 219 3.33 10.83 1.18
C PHE A 219 4.03 11.58 2.31
N GLU A 220 3.95 12.91 2.32
CA GLU A 220 4.56 13.78 3.32
C GLU A 220 3.70 13.89 4.58
N GLN A 221 2.37 13.83 4.43
CA GLN A 221 1.40 13.87 5.54
C GLN A 221 0.38 12.74 5.38
N PRO A 222 0.76 11.49 5.71
CA PRO A 222 -0.08 10.33 5.42
C PRO A 222 -1.26 10.16 6.38
N HIS A 223 -1.20 10.73 7.58
CA HIS A 223 -2.25 10.60 8.61
C HIS A 223 -3.36 11.64 8.45
N GLN A 224 -4.06 11.59 7.33
CA GLN A 224 -5.19 12.47 7.03
C GLN A 224 -6.37 11.63 6.55
N TYR A 225 -7.51 11.71 7.24
CA TYR A 225 -8.71 10.99 6.82
C TYR A 225 -9.29 11.58 5.53
N ALA A 226 -9.92 10.73 4.72
CA ALA A 226 -10.67 11.18 3.57
C ALA A 226 -11.92 11.98 3.98
N GLU A 227 -12.35 12.88 3.12
CA GLU A 227 -13.50 13.78 3.33
C GLU A 227 -14.63 13.45 2.34
N GLY A 228 -15.83 13.97 2.60
CA GLY A 228 -16.99 13.88 1.70
C GLY A 228 -17.94 12.69 1.92
N PHE A 229 -17.68 11.87 2.94
CA PHE A 229 -18.58 10.78 3.37
C PHE A 229 -19.53 11.27 4.45
N SER A 230 -20.83 11.07 4.28
CA SER A 230 -21.84 11.50 5.26
C SER A 230 -22.26 10.38 6.20
N GLN A 231 -22.29 9.12 5.74
CA GLN A 231 -22.59 7.96 6.59
C GLN A 231 -21.93 6.69 6.04
N ILE A 232 -21.53 5.80 6.94
CA ILE A 232 -21.15 4.42 6.61
C ILE A 232 -21.96 3.48 7.51
N ILE A 233 -22.60 2.50 6.88
CA ILE A 233 -23.47 1.52 7.51
C ILE A 233 -22.91 0.14 7.17
N VAL A 234 -22.78 -0.72 8.18
CA VAL A 234 -22.35 -2.12 8.02
C VAL A 234 -23.39 -3.00 8.69
N ASN A 235 -23.94 -3.97 7.95
CA ASN A 235 -25.01 -4.85 8.42
C ASN A 235 -26.19 -4.06 9.05
N GLY A 236 -26.57 -2.93 8.45
CA GLY A 236 -27.70 -2.10 8.90
C GLY A 236 -27.41 -1.20 10.10
N GLN A 237 -26.20 -1.25 10.67
CA GLN A 237 -25.80 -0.40 11.79
C GLN A 237 -24.83 0.68 11.33
N LYS A 238 -25.08 1.93 11.72
CA LYS A 238 -24.20 3.06 11.41
C LYS A 238 -22.87 2.90 12.15
N VAL A 239 -21.76 2.84 11.42
CA VAL A 239 -20.39 2.75 11.95
C VAL A 239 -19.65 4.09 11.88
N PHE A 240 -20.06 4.97 10.97
CA PHE A 240 -19.59 6.35 10.84
C PHE A 240 -20.77 7.28 10.55
N ASP A 241 -20.84 8.42 11.24
CA ASP A 241 -21.99 9.34 11.18
C ASP A 241 -21.76 10.63 10.37
N GLY A 242 -20.63 10.72 9.67
CA GLY A 242 -20.23 11.91 8.92
C GLY A 242 -19.28 12.82 9.70
N GLN A 243 -19.12 12.59 11.01
CA GLN A 243 -18.22 13.34 11.87
C GLN A 243 -17.23 12.43 12.58
N LYS A 244 -17.70 11.27 13.07
CA LYS A 244 -16.89 10.33 13.85
C LYS A 244 -17.35 8.89 13.70
N MET A 245 -16.48 7.99 14.13
CA MET A 245 -16.85 6.59 14.35
C MET A 245 -17.87 6.49 15.49
N THR A 246 -18.91 5.68 15.32
CA THR A 246 -19.97 5.52 16.32
C THR A 246 -19.59 4.54 17.44
N GLY A 247 -18.57 3.70 17.21
CA GLY A 247 -18.19 2.60 18.09
C GLY A 247 -18.93 1.29 17.80
N ASN A 248 -19.92 1.28 16.89
CA ASN A 248 -20.57 0.05 16.45
C ASN A 248 -19.59 -0.85 15.69
N LEU A 249 -19.46 -2.09 16.13
CA LEU A 249 -18.63 -3.13 15.51
C LEU A 249 -19.52 -4.20 14.89
N SER A 250 -20.40 -3.80 13.97
CA SER A 250 -21.40 -4.68 13.35
C SER A 250 -20.86 -5.60 12.26
N GLY A 251 -19.53 -5.73 12.14
CA GLY A 251 -18.89 -6.64 11.20
C GLY A 251 -19.19 -8.11 11.54
N GLN A 252 -19.23 -8.94 10.50
CA GLN A 252 -19.43 -10.38 10.64
C GLN A 252 -18.34 -11.11 9.87
N PRO A 253 -17.86 -12.28 10.35
CA PRO A 253 -17.00 -13.13 9.54
C PRO A 253 -17.74 -13.55 8.26
N LEU A 254 -17.07 -13.42 7.12
CA LEU A 254 -17.59 -13.87 5.84
C LEU A 254 -16.96 -15.21 5.48
N PHE A 255 -17.80 -16.17 5.14
CA PHE A 255 -17.39 -17.53 4.86
C PHE A 255 -17.49 -17.79 3.35
N GLY A 256 -16.38 -18.25 2.77
CA GLY A 256 -16.33 -18.65 1.36
C GLY A 256 -16.98 -20.02 1.14
N ASN A 257 -17.05 -20.44 -0.13
CA ASN A 257 -17.68 -21.72 -0.54
C ASN A 257 -17.06 -22.98 0.11
N GLY A 258 -15.86 -22.88 0.70
CA GLY A 258 -15.19 -23.99 1.38
C GLY A 258 -15.52 -24.13 2.86
N PHE A 259 -16.34 -23.24 3.44
CA PHE A 259 -16.68 -23.31 4.85
C PHE A 259 -17.64 -24.47 5.14
N GLN A 260 -17.29 -25.27 6.13
CA GLN A 260 -18.17 -26.25 6.75
C GLN A 260 -18.37 -25.85 8.22
N PRO A 261 -19.61 -25.67 8.69
CA PRO A 261 -19.92 -25.21 10.04
C PRO A 261 -19.56 -26.21 11.14
#